data_AF-A0A820TGH7-F1
#
_entry.id   AF-A0A820TGH7-F1
#
_cell.length_a   1.000
_cell.length_b   1.000
_cell.length_c   1.000
_cell.angle_alpha   90.00
_cell.angle_beta   90.00
_cell.angle_gamma   90.00
#
_symmetry.space_group_name_H-M   'P 1'
#
loop_
_entity.id
_entity.type
_entity.pdbx_description
1 polymer ?
#
loop_
_entity_poly.entity_id
_entity_poly.type
_entity_poly.pdbx_seq_one_letter_code
_entity_poly.pdbx_strand_id
1 'polypeptide(L)'
;PPGSGKTTVGHELALLMNKPLIDIDNNWLEPRWKTTVASKLLELGDEQFLEAEGRELLAFNHENHIISLTGSNPLHAESMEYISRLGIIVYLDASREAILNRCHKMRVNRIVGQRTKTLNDILASRENVYENSYDIRIIIGKDETQKDIAKKIQNQLQQQSKFYETTRNGYTKNNQQFLDTLQKGLASDGGLFVTRSFSPLALDELQRLVNLSYPEIALRIMERFPLGTFHPSHLRYLLSQAYSTFDKNTLPVRRLRKNQYLIETFHGPTASFKDLSLQLLPRLMQAATELTSNDKTKSNRFGLLVATSGDTGCAVLDAFARLPGTPIVVLYPNTGVSTIQKAQMQTASNDVCVLGV
;
A
#
# COMPACT_ATOMS: atom_id res chain seq x y z
N PRO A 1 -5.27 1.81 -15.70
CA PRO A 1 -5.82 2.97 -16.46
C PRO A 1 -5.80 2.78 -18.00
N PRO A 2 -6.64 3.49 -18.77
CA PRO A 2 -6.45 3.68 -20.21
C PRO A 2 -5.08 4.30 -20.51
N GLY A 3 -4.48 4.01 -21.67
CA GLY A 3 -3.22 4.63 -22.09
C GLY A 3 -1.96 4.30 -21.27
N SER A 4 -2.06 3.48 -20.22
CA SER A 4 -0.90 3.11 -19.39
C SER A 4 0.05 2.10 -20.05
N GLY A 5 -0.34 1.48 -21.17
CA GLY A 5 0.47 0.49 -21.90
C GLY A 5 0.26 -0.96 -21.46
N LYS A 6 -0.88 -1.31 -20.86
CA LYS A 6 -1.19 -2.64 -20.30
C LYS A 6 -0.93 -3.78 -21.29
N THR A 7 -1.52 -3.72 -22.49
CA THR A 7 -1.38 -4.77 -23.51
C THR A 7 0.07 -4.93 -23.96
N THR A 8 0.77 -3.82 -24.25
CA THR A 8 2.15 -3.88 -24.76
C THR A 8 3.15 -4.31 -23.69
N VAL A 9 3.02 -3.84 -22.45
CA VAL A 9 3.79 -4.36 -21.31
C VAL A 9 3.45 -5.82 -21.02
N GLY A 10 2.18 -6.20 -21.16
CA GLY A 10 1.69 -7.57 -21.01
C GLY A 10 2.37 -8.54 -21.98
N HIS A 11 2.60 -8.14 -23.24
CA HIS A 11 3.35 -8.96 -24.20
C HIS A 11 4.81 -9.18 -23.78
N GLU A 12 5.51 -8.13 -23.39
CA GLU A 12 6.90 -8.24 -22.90
C GLU A 12 6.98 -9.11 -21.63
N LEU A 13 6.03 -8.95 -20.71
CA LEU A 13 5.97 -9.74 -19.48
C LEU A 13 5.65 -11.21 -19.76
N ALA A 14 4.72 -11.49 -20.66
CA ALA A 14 4.38 -12.84 -21.11
C ALA A 14 5.60 -13.56 -21.70
N LEU A 15 6.38 -12.87 -22.54
CA LEU A 15 7.64 -13.39 -23.07
C LEU A 15 8.68 -13.63 -21.96
N LEU A 16 8.88 -12.66 -21.06
CA LEU A 16 9.84 -12.77 -19.96
C LEU A 16 9.51 -13.88 -18.96
N MET A 17 8.22 -14.14 -18.73
CA MET A 17 7.76 -15.14 -17.77
C MET A 17 7.41 -16.49 -18.42
N ASN A 18 7.53 -16.60 -19.76
CA ASN A 18 7.09 -17.76 -20.54
C ASN A 18 5.64 -18.16 -20.22
N LYS A 19 4.72 -17.18 -20.28
CA LYS A 19 3.28 -17.36 -20.03
C LYS A 19 2.45 -16.85 -21.20
N PRO A 20 1.29 -17.45 -21.47
CA PRO A 20 0.33 -16.89 -22.42
C PRO A 20 -0.22 -15.53 -21.94
N LEU A 21 -0.50 -14.63 -22.89
CA LEU A 21 -1.17 -13.34 -22.66
C LEU A 21 -2.62 -13.42 -23.13
N ILE A 22 -3.53 -12.85 -22.34
CA ILE A 22 -4.90 -12.57 -22.76
C ILE A 22 -5.18 -11.09 -22.59
N ASP A 23 -5.48 -10.42 -23.68
CA ASP A 23 -6.06 -9.08 -23.65
C ASP A 23 -7.58 -9.19 -23.59
N ILE A 24 -8.19 -8.66 -22.52
CA ILE A 24 -9.62 -8.82 -22.27
C ILE A 24 -10.44 -8.21 -23.41
N ASP A 25 -10.04 -7.05 -23.96
CA ASP A 25 -10.75 -6.45 -25.09
C ASP A 25 -10.71 -7.41 -26.29
N ASN A 26 -9.52 -7.69 -26.82
CA ASN A 26 -9.36 -8.32 -28.13
C ASN A 26 -9.55 -9.85 -28.11
N ASN A 27 -9.16 -10.52 -27.02
CA ASN A 27 -9.14 -11.99 -26.95
C ASN A 27 -10.35 -12.58 -26.23
N TRP A 28 -11.11 -11.79 -25.48
CA TRP A 28 -12.24 -12.28 -24.70
C TRP A 28 -13.57 -11.62 -25.08
N LEU A 29 -13.66 -10.30 -24.98
CA LEU A 29 -14.91 -9.55 -25.18
C LEU A 29 -15.35 -9.54 -26.64
N GLU A 30 -14.50 -9.07 -27.56
CA GLU A 30 -14.89 -8.93 -28.98
C GLU A 30 -15.32 -10.26 -29.63
N PRO A 31 -14.64 -11.40 -29.42
CA PRO A 31 -15.08 -12.69 -29.94
C PRO A 31 -16.46 -13.12 -29.41
N ARG A 32 -16.78 -12.83 -28.15
CA ARG A 32 -18.05 -13.22 -27.52
C ARG A 32 -19.20 -12.31 -27.92
N TRP A 33 -18.96 -11.01 -27.97
CA TRP A 33 -19.95 -10.04 -28.38
C TRP A 33 -20.13 -9.95 -29.89
N LYS A 34 -19.21 -10.56 -30.66
CA LYS A 34 -19.17 -10.53 -32.14
C LYS A 34 -19.19 -9.11 -32.70
N THR A 35 -18.65 -8.17 -31.93
CA THR A 35 -18.56 -6.74 -32.26
C THR A 35 -17.38 -6.14 -31.50
N THR A 36 -16.93 -4.96 -31.92
CA THR A 36 -15.83 -4.29 -31.23
C THR A 36 -16.26 -3.76 -29.86
N VAL A 37 -15.33 -3.63 -28.92
CA VAL A 37 -15.62 -3.03 -27.60
C VAL A 37 -16.17 -1.61 -27.76
N ALA A 38 -15.64 -0.84 -28.72
CA ALA A 38 -16.11 0.51 -29.01
C ALA A 38 -17.56 0.52 -29.50
N SER A 39 -17.92 -0.38 -30.43
CA SER A 39 -19.29 -0.52 -30.91
C SER A 39 -20.24 -0.96 -29.80
N LYS A 40 -19.81 -1.88 -28.92
CA LYS A 40 -20.63 -2.34 -27.80
C LYS A 40 -20.89 -1.25 -26.77
N LEU A 41 -19.87 -0.45 -26.46
CA LEU A 41 -20.00 0.74 -25.62
C LEU A 41 -20.95 1.77 -26.26
N LEU A 42 -20.90 1.91 -27.59
CA LEU A 42 -21.80 2.83 -28.29
C LEU A 42 -23.27 2.40 -28.18
N GLU A 43 -23.53 1.11 -28.34
CA GLU A 43 -24.84 0.45 -28.26
C GLU A 43 -25.45 0.52 -26.86
N LEU A 44 -24.69 0.13 -25.83
CA LEU A 44 -25.21 -0.04 -24.47
C LEU A 44 -25.24 1.25 -23.65
N GLY A 45 -24.32 2.18 -23.91
CA GLY A 45 -24.05 3.30 -22.98
C GLY A 45 -23.17 2.88 -21.81
N ASP A 46 -22.74 3.85 -21.00
CA ASP A 46 -21.67 3.66 -20.01
C ASP A 46 -22.03 2.65 -18.91
N GLU A 47 -23.19 2.78 -18.27
CA GLU A 47 -23.59 1.94 -17.12
C GLU A 47 -23.85 0.49 -17.54
N GLN A 48 -24.67 0.27 -18.58
CA GLN A 48 -24.96 -1.08 -19.07
C GLN A 48 -23.72 -1.77 -19.66
N PHE A 49 -22.79 -0.99 -20.23
CA PHE A 49 -21.50 -1.53 -20.68
C PHE A 49 -20.66 -2.05 -19.50
N LEU A 50 -20.55 -1.30 -18.40
CA LEU A 50 -19.80 -1.73 -17.22
C LEU A 50 -20.36 -3.04 -16.64
N GLU A 51 -21.67 -3.17 -16.57
CA GLU A 51 -22.34 -4.40 -16.12
C GLU A 51 -22.08 -5.57 -17.08
N ALA A 52 -22.19 -5.35 -18.39
CA ALA A 52 -21.92 -6.38 -19.39
C ALA A 52 -20.45 -6.84 -19.36
N GLU A 53 -19.52 -5.90 -19.28
CA GLU A 53 -18.08 -6.17 -19.14
C GLU A 53 -17.77 -6.92 -17.84
N GLY A 54 -18.39 -6.51 -16.72
CA GLY A 54 -18.25 -7.17 -15.42
C GLY A 54 -18.69 -8.63 -15.44
N ARG A 55 -19.84 -8.93 -16.04
CA ARG A 55 -20.36 -10.31 -16.17
C ARG A 55 -19.45 -11.21 -17.01
N GLU A 56 -18.90 -10.69 -18.11
CA GLU A 56 -17.94 -11.45 -18.92
C GLU A 56 -16.67 -11.79 -18.14
N LEU A 57 -16.24 -10.88 -17.27
CA LEU A 57 -15.06 -11.09 -16.41
C LEU A 57 -15.35 -12.06 -15.26
N LEU A 58 -16.57 -12.10 -14.72
CA LEU A 58 -17.00 -13.12 -13.74
C LEU A 58 -17.02 -14.53 -14.33
N ALA A 59 -17.22 -14.66 -15.65
CA ALA A 59 -17.12 -15.93 -16.37
C ALA A 59 -15.67 -16.28 -16.80
N PHE A 60 -14.69 -15.44 -16.48
CA PHE A 60 -13.30 -15.60 -16.88
C PHE A 60 -12.53 -16.52 -15.92
N ASN A 61 -12.23 -17.75 -16.33
CA ASN A 61 -11.48 -18.69 -15.49
C ASN A 61 -10.29 -19.29 -16.24
N HIS A 62 -9.13 -18.63 -16.18
CA HIS A 62 -7.89 -19.10 -16.83
C HIS A 62 -6.72 -19.02 -15.84
N GLU A 63 -5.99 -20.12 -15.70
CA GLU A 63 -4.84 -20.23 -14.79
C GLU A 63 -3.52 -20.01 -15.53
N ASN A 64 -2.51 -19.49 -14.83
CA ASN A 64 -1.15 -19.32 -15.37
C ASN A 64 -1.05 -18.41 -16.62
N HIS A 65 -1.89 -17.38 -16.70
CA HIS A 65 -1.86 -16.37 -17.78
C HIS A 65 -1.39 -15.00 -17.27
N ILE A 66 -0.83 -14.18 -18.15
CA ILE A 66 -0.80 -12.73 -17.98
C ILE A 66 -2.11 -12.18 -18.57
N ILE A 67 -2.80 -11.32 -17.81
CA ILE A 67 -4.10 -10.78 -18.23
C ILE A 67 -3.97 -9.26 -18.34
N SER A 68 -4.24 -8.72 -19.53
CA SER A 68 -4.38 -7.28 -19.75
C SER A 68 -5.86 -6.91 -19.60
N LEU A 69 -6.23 -6.43 -18.41
CA LEU A 69 -7.57 -5.93 -18.12
C LEU A 69 -7.88 -4.67 -18.94
N THR A 70 -9.15 -4.38 -19.15
CA THR A 70 -9.61 -3.15 -19.80
C THR A 70 -9.38 -1.92 -18.90
N GLY A 71 -9.61 -0.73 -19.44
CA GLY A 71 -9.52 0.50 -18.65
C GLY A 71 -10.65 0.66 -17.64
N SER A 72 -11.78 0.00 -17.85
CA SER A 72 -13.02 0.10 -17.07
C SER A 72 -13.25 -1.07 -16.12
N ASN A 73 -12.56 -2.21 -16.29
CA ASN A 73 -12.73 -3.34 -15.35
C ASN A 73 -12.63 -2.95 -13.87
N PRO A 74 -11.68 -2.09 -13.43
CA PRO A 74 -11.61 -1.70 -12.02
C PRO A 74 -12.85 -0.99 -11.47
N LEU A 75 -13.72 -0.46 -12.33
CA LEU A 75 -14.95 0.24 -11.94
C LEU A 75 -16.08 -0.70 -11.52
N HIS A 76 -15.94 -2.00 -11.78
CA HIS A 76 -16.93 -3.00 -11.42
C HIS A 76 -16.41 -3.84 -10.23
N ALA A 77 -16.89 -3.52 -9.03
CA ALA A 77 -16.31 -4.03 -7.77
C ALA A 77 -16.35 -5.56 -7.66
N GLU A 78 -17.49 -6.18 -8.00
CA GLU A 78 -17.68 -7.64 -7.86
C GLU A 78 -16.71 -8.43 -8.75
N SER A 79 -16.49 -7.95 -9.98
CA SER A 79 -15.59 -8.63 -10.91
C SER A 79 -14.13 -8.42 -10.53
N MET A 80 -13.77 -7.28 -9.94
CA MET A 80 -12.43 -7.07 -9.39
C MET A 80 -12.15 -7.95 -8.16
N GLU A 81 -13.12 -8.13 -7.27
CA GLU A 81 -13.01 -9.05 -6.13
C GLU A 81 -12.85 -10.50 -6.62
N TYR A 82 -13.56 -10.86 -7.70
CA TYR A 82 -13.37 -12.15 -8.36
C TYR A 82 -11.95 -12.30 -8.93
N ILE A 83 -11.48 -11.32 -9.73
CA ILE A 83 -10.15 -11.36 -10.34
C ILE A 83 -9.02 -11.35 -9.29
N SER A 84 -9.17 -10.61 -8.19
CA SER A 84 -8.16 -10.61 -7.11
C SER A 84 -8.00 -11.96 -6.43
N ARG A 85 -9.03 -12.83 -6.50
CA ARG A 85 -8.93 -14.22 -6.00
C ARG A 85 -8.19 -15.14 -6.97
N LEU A 86 -8.15 -14.79 -8.26
CA LEU A 86 -7.49 -15.61 -9.30
C LEU A 86 -6.00 -15.32 -9.42
N GLY A 87 -5.54 -14.14 -9.03
CA GLY A 87 -4.13 -13.77 -9.13
C GLY A 87 -3.78 -12.37 -8.67
N ILE A 88 -2.52 -12.00 -8.90
CA ILE A 88 -1.94 -10.73 -8.47
C ILE A 88 -2.31 -9.63 -9.46
N ILE A 89 -2.91 -8.54 -8.97
CA ILE A 89 -3.26 -7.37 -9.76
C ILE A 89 -2.11 -6.37 -9.76
N VAL A 90 -1.61 -6.06 -10.96
CA VAL A 90 -0.53 -5.10 -11.18
C VAL A 90 -1.09 -3.76 -11.68
N TYR A 91 -0.88 -2.71 -10.90
CA TYR A 91 -1.18 -1.35 -11.30
C TYR A 91 0.04 -0.70 -11.98
N LEU A 92 -0.08 -0.51 -13.29
CA LEU A 92 0.81 0.34 -14.09
C LEU A 92 0.49 1.82 -13.85
N ASP A 93 1.25 2.41 -12.94
CA ASP A 93 1.09 3.79 -12.50
C ASP A 93 1.93 4.71 -13.40
N ALA A 94 1.35 5.14 -14.52
CA ALA A 94 1.93 6.16 -15.41
C ALA A 94 1.46 7.56 -15.02
N SER A 95 2.32 8.57 -15.24
CA SER A 95 1.93 9.96 -14.98
C SER A 95 0.72 10.37 -15.82
N ARG A 96 -0.12 11.26 -15.25
CA ARG A 96 -1.32 11.75 -15.92
C ARG A 96 -1.01 12.37 -17.28
N GLU A 97 0.06 13.16 -17.36
CA GLU A 97 0.56 13.75 -18.60
C GLU A 97 0.90 12.66 -19.65
N ALA A 98 1.61 11.61 -19.25
CA ALA A 98 1.96 10.52 -20.16
C ALA A 98 0.72 9.77 -20.68
N ILE A 99 -0.27 9.53 -19.81
CA ILE A 99 -1.53 8.90 -20.19
C ILE A 99 -2.28 9.78 -21.20
N LEU A 100 -2.46 11.07 -20.91
CA LEU A 100 -3.16 12.01 -21.79
C LEU A 100 -2.48 12.09 -23.17
N ASN A 101 -1.15 12.23 -23.20
CA ASN A 101 -0.37 12.28 -24.44
C ASN A 101 -0.51 11.00 -25.27
N ARG A 102 -0.47 9.82 -24.64
CA ARG A 102 -0.65 8.53 -25.34
C ARG A 102 -2.07 8.37 -25.87
N CYS A 103 -3.08 8.67 -25.06
CA CYS A 103 -4.48 8.60 -25.47
C CYS A 103 -4.80 9.54 -26.64
N HIS A 104 -4.25 10.76 -26.62
CA HIS A 104 -4.39 11.71 -27.72
C HIS A 104 -3.75 11.19 -29.02
N LYS A 105 -2.50 10.71 -28.96
CA LYS A 105 -1.80 10.13 -30.13
C LYS A 105 -2.52 8.93 -30.73
N MET A 106 -3.09 8.07 -29.87
CA MET A 106 -3.85 6.89 -30.28
C MET A 106 -5.29 7.21 -30.72
N ARG A 107 -5.76 8.47 -30.61
CA ARG A 107 -7.14 8.88 -30.89
C ARG A 107 -8.18 7.99 -30.18
N VAL A 108 -7.92 7.66 -28.91
CA VAL A 108 -8.79 6.75 -28.15
C VAL A 108 -10.16 7.41 -27.94
N ASN A 109 -11.19 6.83 -28.53
CA ASN A 109 -12.60 7.25 -28.45
C ASN A 109 -13.50 6.22 -27.75
N ARG A 110 -12.89 5.28 -27.01
CA ARG A 110 -13.54 4.11 -26.40
C ARG A 110 -13.41 4.04 -24.88
N ILE A 111 -13.39 5.19 -24.19
CA ILE A 111 -13.28 5.23 -22.73
C ILE A 111 -14.65 5.51 -22.12
N VAL A 112 -15.10 4.63 -21.20
CA VAL A 112 -16.36 4.83 -20.45
C VAL A 112 -16.40 6.23 -19.79
N GLY A 113 -17.49 6.97 -19.96
CA GLY A 113 -17.65 8.33 -19.43
C GLY A 113 -17.07 9.44 -20.31
N GLN A 114 -16.36 9.13 -21.40
CA GLN A 114 -15.78 10.11 -22.33
C GLN A 114 -16.84 10.90 -23.13
N ARG A 115 -18.10 10.46 -23.11
CA ARG A 115 -19.23 11.18 -23.67
C ARG A 115 -19.63 12.42 -22.85
N THR A 116 -19.39 12.41 -21.54
CA THR A 116 -19.89 13.43 -20.61
C THR A 116 -18.77 14.17 -19.88
N LYS A 117 -17.55 13.62 -19.85
CA LYS A 117 -16.42 14.16 -19.09
C LYS A 117 -15.17 14.24 -19.95
N THR A 118 -14.28 15.17 -19.62
CA THR A 118 -12.96 15.20 -20.24
C THR A 118 -12.14 13.99 -19.79
N LEU A 119 -11.14 13.59 -20.58
CA LEU A 119 -10.25 12.49 -20.18
C LEU A 119 -9.53 12.77 -18.85
N ASN A 120 -9.23 14.04 -18.57
CA ASN A 120 -8.62 14.45 -17.31
C ASN A 120 -9.56 14.18 -16.12
N ASP A 121 -10.84 14.57 -16.23
CA ASP A 121 -11.84 14.35 -15.19
C ASP A 121 -12.12 12.86 -14.97
N ILE A 122 -12.10 12.07 -16.05
CA ILE A 122 -12.24 10.62 -15.98
C ILE A 122 -11.08 10.03 -15.19
N LEU A 123 -9.84 10.37 -15.55
CA LEU A 123 -8.66 9.84 -14.84
C LEU A 123 -8.67 10.24 -13.36
N ALA A 124 -9.05 11.50 -13.06
CA ALA A 124 -9.20 11.95 -11.68
C ALA A 124 -10.28 11.18 -10.92
N SER A 125 -11.45 10.95 -11.51
CA SER A 125 -12.54 10.20 -10.85
C SER A 125 -12.21 8.73 -10.62
N ARG A 126 -11.34 8.13 -11.45
CA ARG A 126 -10.97 6.72 -11.37
C ARG A 126 -9.75 6.45 -10.51
N GLU A 127 -8.99 7.49 -10.16
CA GLU A 127 -7.75 7.36 -9.39
C GLU A 127 -7.99 6.59 -8.09
N ASN A 128 -8.98 6.99 -7.29
CA ASN A 128 -9.27 6.29 -6.04
C ASN A 128 -9.72 4.83 -6.25
N VAL A 129 -10.37 4.51 -7.37
CA VAL A 129 -10.74 3.13 -7.68
C VAL A 129 -9.49 2.32 -7.98
N TYR A 130 -8.61 2.81 -8.85
CA TYR A 130 -7.34 2.13 -9.15
C TYR A 130 -6.46 1.99 -7.91
N GLU A 131 -6.42 2.99 -7.03
CA GLU A 131 -5.66 2.96 -5.78
C GLU A 131 -6.13 1.88 -4.79
N ASN A 132 -7.34 1.33 -4.96
CA ASN A 132 -7.92 0.36 -4.05
C ASN A 132 -7.96 -1.07 -4.61
N SER A 133 -7.49 -1.30 -5.84
CA SER A 133 -7.67 -2.57 -6.56
C SER A 133 -6.38 -3.23 -7.01
N TYR A 134 -5.24 -2.96 -6.36
CA TYR A 134 -3.94 -3.55 -6.76
C TYR A 134 -3.21 -4.20 -5.59
N ASP A 135 -2.44 -5.23 -5.94
CA ASP A 135 -1.49 -5.88 -5.05
C ASP A 135 -0.07 -5.33 -5.24
N ILE A 136 0.27 -4.99 -6.49
CA ILE A 136 1.58 -4.45 -6.87
C ILE A 136 1.40 -3.16 -7.66
N ARG A 137 2.12 -2.11 -7.27
CA ARG A 137 2.30 -0.90 -8.08
C ARG A 137 3.63 -0.90 -8.79
N ILE A 138 3.60 -0.53 -10.07
CA ILE A 138 4.80 -0.18 -10.84
C ILE A 138 4.69 1.28 -11.27
N ILE A 139 5.53 2.13 -10.67
CA ILE A 139 5.68 3.52 -11.10
C ILE A 139 6.47 3.52 -12.42
N ILE A 140 5.82 4.04 -13.46
CA ILE A 140 6.40 4.12 -14.80
C ILE A 140 7.15 5.44 -14.92
N GLY A 141 8.45 5.34 -15.18
CA GLY A 141 9.32 6.45 -15.48
C GLY A 141 9.12 7.01 -16.88
N LYS A 142 9.66 8.20 -17.14
CA LYS A 142 9.43 8.94 -18.39
C LYS A 142 10.03 8.22 -19.61
N ASP A 143 11.22 7.64 -19.45
CA ASP A 143 12.03 7.09 -20.54
C ASP A 143 12.13 5.56 -20.49
N GLU A 144 11.23 4.89 -19.76
CA GLU A 144 11.24 3.43 -19.65
C GLU A 144 10.57 2.76 -20.85
N THR A 145 11.24 1.74 -21.39
CA THR A 145 10.65 0.88 -22.42
C THR A 145 9.65 -0.09 -21.80
N GLN A 146 8.79 -0.70 -22.63
CA GLN A 146 7.84 -1.72 -22.17
C GLN A 146 8.56 -2.91 -21.54
N LYS A 147 9.76 -3.24 -22.05
CA LYS A 147 10.62 -4.31 -21.53
C LYS A 147 11.20 -3.96 -20.16
N ASP A 148 11.56 -2.70 -19.91
CA ASP A 148 12.03 -2.24 -18.60
C ASP A 148 10.91 -2.31 -17.56
N ILE A 149 9.71 -1.86 -17.93
CA ILE A 149 8.51 -1.97 -17.09
C ILE A 149 8.19 -3.44 -16.80
N ALA A 150 8.25 -4.33 -17.79
CA ALA A 150 8.01 -5.75 -17.58
C ALA A 150 9.04 -6.40 -16.64
N LYS A 151 10.33 -6.03 -16.74
CA LYS A 151 11.36 -6.44 -15.77
C LYS A 151 11.07 -5.90 -14.36
N LYS A 152 10.61 -4.66 -14.22
CA LYS A 152 10.17 -4.11 -12.92
C LYS A 152 9.05 -4.96 -12.31
N ILE A 153 8.06 -5.35 -13.10
CA ILE A 153 6.97 -6.25 -12.64
C ILE A 153 7.55 -7.58 -12.16
N GLN A 154 8.39 -8.23 -12.96
CA GLN A 154 9.01 -9.51 -12.61
C GLN A 154 9.83 -9.42 -11.31
N ASN A 155 10.63 -8.36 -11.16
CA ASN A 155 11.42 -8.13 -9.95
C ASN A 155 10.54 -7.91 -8.72
N GLN A 156 9.45 -7.15 -8.85
CA GLN A 156 8.54 -6.89 -7.73
C GLN A 156 7.76 -8.14 -7.31
N LEU A 157 7.34 -8.97 -8.29
CA LEU A 157 6.73 -10.28 -8.03
C LEU A 157 7.69 -11.22 -7.27
N GLN A 158 8.98 -11.21 -7.65
CA GLN A 158 10.00 -11.95 -6.92
C GLN A 158 10.32 -11.35 -5.55
N GLN A 159 10.09 -10.06 -5.34
CA GLN A 159 10.36 -9.39 -4.07
C GLN A 159 9.29 -9.71 -3.03
N GLN A 160 8.02 -9.84 -3.42
CA GLN A 160 6.93 -10.17 -2.50
C GLN A 160 7.10 -11.54 -1.82
N SER A 161 7.83 -12.47 -2.45
CA SER A 161 8.15 -13.78 -1.87
C SER A 161 9.42 -13.79 -1.00
N LYS A 162 10.08 -12.63 -0.81
CA LYS A 162 11.28 -12.53 0.02
C LYS A 162 10.95 -12.30 1.48
N PHE A 163 11.89 -12.69 2.33
CA PHE A 163 11.71 -12.77 3.77
C PHE A 163 12.62 -11.78 4.51
N TYR A 164 12.39 -11.66 5.81
CA TYR A 164 13.27 -10.98 6.74
C TYR A 164 14.25 -11.98 7.35
N GLU A 165 15.49 -11.52 7.52
CA GLU A 165 16.58 -12.25 8.14
C GLU A 165 16.97 -11.60 9.47
N THR A 166 17.60 -12.37 10.35
CA THR A 166 18.19 -11.87 11.59
C THR A 166 19.60 -11.33 11.36
N THR A 167 19.96 -10.24 12.03
CA THR A 167 21.32 -9.66 12.00
C THR A 167 22.41 -10.55 12.61
N ARG A 168 22.06 -11.63 13.33
CA ARG A 168 23.04 -12.47 14.05
C ARG A 168 23.31 -13.81 13.38
N ASN A 169 22.28 -14.54 12.97
CA ASN A 169 22.42 -15.83 12.29
C ASN A 169 22.07 -15.74 10.80
N GLY A 170 22.79 -14.89 10.06
CA GLY A 170 22.56 -14.61 8.63
C GLY A 170 22.11 -15.83 7.81
N TYR A 171 21.06 -15.64 7.01
CA TYR A 171 20.42 -16.63 6.12
C TYR A 171 20.30 -18.07 6.67
N THR A 172 19.86 -18.23 7.92
CA THR A 172 19.29 -19.52 8.34
C THR A 172 17.97 -19.76 7.59
N LYS A 173 17.66 -21.02 7.25
CA LYS A 173 16.46 -21.45 6.49
C LYS A 173 15.10 -21.01 7.10
N ASN A 174 15.09 -20.34 8.26
CA ASN A 174 13.90 -19.86 8.95
C ASN A 174 13.54 -18.42 8.55
N ASN A 175 13.49 -18.20 7.24
CA ASN A 175 12.94 -17.03 6.57
C ASN A 175 11.57 -16.63 7.20
N GLN A 176 11.47 -15.41 7.75
CA GLN A 176 10.25 -14.90 8.40
C GLN A 176 9.49 -13.95 7.49
N GLN A 177 8.16 -14.08 7.42
CA GLN A 177 7.34 -13.09 6.73
C GLN A 177 7.22 -11.83 7.58
N PHE A 178 6.93 -10.69 6.96
CA PHE A 178 6.77 -9.42 7.66
C PHE A 178 5.81 -9.51 8.85
N LEU A 179 4.65 -10.16 8.66
CA LEU A 179 3.65 -10.36 9.71
C LEU A 179 4.22 -11.08 10.93
N ASP A 180 5.02 -12.12 10.72
CA ASP A 180 5.66 -12.87 11.80
C ASP A 180 6.67 -12.00 12.56
N THR A 181 7.41 -11.15 11.83
CA THR A 181 8.39 -10.25 12.46
C THR A 181 7.73 -9.18 13.33
N LEU A 182 6.56 -8.68 12.93
CA LEU A 182 5.78 -7.73 13.72
C LEU A 182 5.31 -8.35 15.04
N GLN A 183 4.93 -9.63 15.03
CA GLN A 183 4.48 -10.32 16.25
C GLN A 183 5.63 -10.72 17.17
N LYS A 184 6.79 -11.09 16.60
CA LYS A 184 7.96 -11.50 17.39
C LYS A 184 8.70 -10.33 18.01
N GLY A 185 8.79 -9.20 17.31
CA GLY A 185 9.60 -8.06 17.71
C GLY A 185 11.11 -8.35 17.62
N LEU A 186 11.67 -9.08 18.59
CA LEU A 186 13.07 -9.50 18.60
C LEU A 186 13.22 -10.92 18.04
N ALA A 187 14.28 -11.17 17.27
CA ALA A 187 14.55 -12.52 16.78
C ALA A 187 14.98 -13.45 17.94
N SER A 188 14.75 -14.76 17.79
CA SER A 188 15.03 -15.77 18.83
C SER A 188 16.52 -15.91 19.17
N ASP A 189 17.41 -15.45 18.30
CA ASP A 189 18.86 -15.38 18.53
C ASP A 189 19.31 -14.03 19.15
N GLY A 190 18.34 -13.18 19.53
CA GLY A 190 18.55 -11.83 20.04
C GLY A 190 18.97 -10.82 18.97
N GLY A 191 18.93 -11.18 17.69
CA GLY A 191 19.18 -10.28 16.56
C GLY A 191 17.95 -9.43 16.21
N LEU A 192 18.13 -8.53 15.25
CA LEU A 192 17.06 -7.71 14.69
C LEU A 192 16.63 -8.26 13.33
N PHE A 193 15.35 -8.15 13.00
CA PHE A 193 14.86 -8.47 11.67
C PHE A 193 15.21 -7.37 10.67
N VAL A 194 15.85 -7.73 9.57
CA VAL A 194 16.20 -6.84 8.46
C VAL A 194 15.86 -7.51 7.13
N THR A 195 15.69 -6.70 6.08
CA THR A 195 15.52 -7.23 4.72
C THR A 195 16.63 -6.70 3.82
N ARG A 196 17.22 -7.58 3.00
CA ARG A 196 18.08 -7.19 1.87
C ARG A 196 17.27 -6.83 0.63
N SER A 197 15.96 -7.02 0.71
CA SER A 197 15.04 -6.90 -0.41
C SER A 197 14.39 -5.54 -0.35
N PHE A 198 15.17 -4.51 -0.68
CA PHE A 198 14.71 -3.15 -0.81
C PHE A 198 15.06 -2.65 -2.22
N SER A 199 14.07 -2.11 -2.92
CA SER A 199 14.24 -1.51 -4.24
C SER A 199 14.14 0.02 -4.08
N PRO A 200 15.26 0.75 -4.17
CA PRO A 200 15.24 2.20 -4.05
C PRO A 200 14.40 2.85 -5.14
N LEU A 201 13.80 3.99 -4.82
CA LEU A 201 13.09 4.82 -5.80
C LEU A 201 14.08 5.53 -6.71
N ALA A 202 13.83 5.47 -8.02
CA ALA A 202 14.51 6.32 -8.99
C ALA A 202 14.12 7.79 -8.82
N LEU A 203 14.90 8.69 -9.42
CA LEU A 203 14.71 10.14 -9.25
C LEU A 203 13.34 10.62 -9.73
N ASP A 204 12.86 10.10 -10.86
CA ASP A 204 11.54 10.40 -11.40
C ASP A 204 10.42 9.82 -10.54
N GLU A 205 10.60 8.64 -9.95
CA GLU A 205 9.69 8.10 -8.94
C GLU A 205 9.63 8.99 -7.69
N LEU A 206 10.78 9.49 -7.21
CA LEU A 206 10.86 10.42 -6.07
C LEU A 206 10.16 11.76 -6.37
N GLN A 207 10.31 12.29 -7.59
CA GLN A 207 9.64 13.52 -8.02
C GLN A 207 8.10 13.38 -7.95
N ARG A 208 7.58 12.18 -8.18
CA ARG A 208 6.13 11.91 -8.06
C ARG A 208 5.63 11.93 -6.62
N LEU A 209 6.50 11.81 -5.63
CA LEU A 209 6.13 11.86 -4.21
C LEU A 209 6.00 13.28 -3.67
N VAL A 210 6.60 14.28 -4.33
CA VAL A 210 6.73 15.66 -3.82
C VAL A 210 5.40 16.30 -3.43
N ASN A 211 4.33 16.03 -4.19
CA ASN A 211 3.01 16.63 -3.98
C ASN A 211 2.04 15.72 -3.21
N LEU A 212 2.50 14.55 -2.75
CA LEU A 212 1.68 13.63 -2.00
C LEU A 212 1.60 14.05 -0.52
N SER A 213 0.50 13.68 0.15
CA SER A 213 0.41 13.81 1.60
C SER A 213 1.38 12.85 2.29
N TYR A 214 1.72 13.13 3.55
CA TYR A 214 2.64 12.27 4.31
C TYR A 214 2.21 10.78 4.37
N PRO A 215 0.92 10.43 4.60
CA PRO A 215 0.46 9.04 4.56
C PRO A 215 0.67 8.38 3.19
N GLU A 216 0.46 9.11 2.10
CA GLU A 216 0.66 8.61 0.73
C GLU A 216 2.15 8.42 0.42
N ILE A 217 3.03 9.33 0.87
CA ILE A 217 4.48 9.15 0.78
C ILE A 217 4.91 7.89 1.56
N ALA A 218 4.41 7.75 2.80
CA ALA A 218 4.71 6.59 3.63
C ALA A 218 4.25 5.28 2.96
N LEU A 219 3.05 5.25 2.37
CA LEU A 219 2.57 4.10 1.60
C LEU A 219 3.53 3.75 0.47
N ARG A 220 3.92 4.73 -0.37
CA ARG A 220 4.81 4.53 -1.53
C ARG A 220 6.18 4.01 -1.15
N ILE A 221 6.69 4.39 0.02
CA ILE A 221 7.95 3.88 0.57
C ILE A 221 7.76 2.46 1.13
N MET A 222 6.70 2.22 1.90
CA MET A 222 6.42 0.92 2.50
C MET A 222 6.15 -0.18 1.45
N GLU A 223 5.51 0.16 0.34
CA GLU A 223 5.30 -0.74 -0.81
C GLU A 223 6.61 -1.28 -1.42
N ARG A 224 7.77 -0.69 -1.09
CA ARG A 224 9.09 -1.17 -1.51
C ARG A 224 9.67 -2.25 -0.59
N PHE A 225 9.00 -2.58 0.50
CA PHE A 225 9.38 -3.66 1.41
C PHE A 225 8.57 -4.94 1.11
N PRO A 226 9.10 -6.13 1.42
CA PRO A 226 8.33 -7.36 1.31
C PRO A 226 7.30 -7.42 2.45
N LEU A 227 6.08 -6.93 2.21
CA LEU A 227 5.04 -6.83 3.24
C LEU A 227 4.18 -8.11 3.39
N GLY A 228 4.49 -9.16 2.64
CA GLY A 228 3.74 -10.42 2.65
C GLY A 228 2.32 -10.22 2.11
N THR A 229 1.32 -10.70 2.86
CA THR A 229 -0.10 -10.66 2.48
C THR A 229 -0.81 -9.34 2.85
N PHE A 230 -0.09 -8.32 3.31
CA PHE A 230 -0.68 -6.99 3.52
C PHE A 230 -1.09 -6.36 2.19
N HIS A 231 -2.40 -6.26 1.96
CA HIS A 231 -2.93 -5.56 0.80
C HIS A 231 -2.66 -4.04 0.89
N PRO A 232 -2.20 -3.38 -0.19
CA PRO A 232 -1.89 -1.94 -0.19
C PRO A 232 -3.02 -1.02 0.28
N SER A 233 -4.28 -1.32 -0.08
CA SER A 233 -5.43 -0.51 0.37
C SER A 233 -5.65 -0.58 1.88
N HIS A 234 -5.39 -1.76 2.49
CA HIS A 234 -5.47 -1.90 3.94
C HIS A 234 -4.34 -1.13 4.62
N LEU A 235 -3.11 -1.25 4.10
CA LEU A 235 -1.98 -0.46 4.61
C LEU A 235 -2.24 1.05 4.50
N ARG A 236 -2.78 1.52 3.37
CA ARG A 236 -3.19 2.92 3.16
C ARG A 236 -4.20 3.38 4.22
N TYR A 237 -5.19 2.54 4.53
CA TYR A 237 -6.13 2.80 5.61
C TYR A 237 -5.43 2.94 6.97
N LEU A 238 -4.55 2.00 7.34
CA LEU A 238 -3.82 2.06 8.62
C LEU A 238 -2.93 3.30 8.72
N LEU A 239 -2.24 3.68 7.64
CA LEU A 239 -1.42 4.90 7.57
C LEU A 239 -2.27 6.16 7.73
N SER A 240 -3.45 6.21 7.08
CA SER A 240 -4.37 7.35 7.22
C SER A 240 -4.87 7.50 8.67
N GLN A 241 -5.16 6.38 9.35
CA GLN A 241 -5.60 6.36 10.74
C GLN A 241 -4.47 6.70 11.73
N ALA A 242 -3.24 6.28 11.43
CA ALA A 242 -2.08 6.59 12.26
C ALA A 242 -1.78 8.09 12.22
N TYR A 243 -1.70 8.66 11.03
CA TYR A 243 -1.26 10.04 10.83
C TYR A 243 -2.36 11.09 10.92
N SER A 244 -3.63 10.69 11.07
CA SER A 244 -4.72 11.61 11.45
C SER A 244 -4.61 12.14 12.88
N THR A 245 -3.75 11.53 13.70
CA THR A 245 -3.45 11.98 15.08
C THR A 245 -2.47 13.15 15.15
N PHE A 246 -1.87 13.52 14.02
CA PHE A 246 -0.93 14.64 13.90
C PHE A 246 -1.65 15.91 13.43
N ASP A 247 -1.00 17.05 13.63
CA ASP A 247 -1.40 18.29 12.98
C ASP A 247 -1.47 18.15 11.45
N LYS A 248 -2.16 19.10 10.79
CA LYS A 248 -2.36 19.13 9.32
C LYS A 248 -1.07 18.89 8.51
N ASN A 249 0.07 19.32 9.03
CA ASN A 249 1.38 19.03 8.45
C ASN A 249 2.15 18.08 9.37
N THR A 250 2.19 16.79 9.03
CA THR A 250 2.77 15.74 9.87
C THR A 250 4.25 15.95 10.19
N LEU A 251 5.03 16.44 9.21
CA LEU A 251 6.47 16.73 9.36
C LEU A 251 6.84 18.05 8.67
N PRO A 252 6.55 19.20 9.29
CA PRO A 252 6.92 20.49 8.74
C PRO A 252 8.43 20.63 8.60
N VAL A 253 8.87 21.20 7.49
CA VAL A 253 10.26 21.64 7.30
C VAL A 253 10.33 23.15 7.44
N ARG A 254 11.00 23.63 8.49
CA ARG A 254 11.22 25.06 8.74
C ARG A 254 12.60 25.46 8.26
N ARG A 255 12.66 26.49 7.41
CA ARG A 255 13.93 27.13 7.07
C ARG A 255 14.39 27.98 8.26
N LEU A 256 15.60 27.73 8.75
CA LEU A 256 16.20 28.52 9.83
C LEU A 256 16.96 29.71 9.23
N ARG A 257 18.12 29.46 8.61
CA ARG A 257 18.96 30.47 7.93
C ARG A 257 19.78 29.81 6.82
N LYS A 258 20.10 30.57 5.76
CA LYS A 258 20.90 30.07 4.61
C LYS A 258 20.34 28.73 4.07
N ASN A 259 21.15 27.67 4.13
CA ASN A 259 20.86 26.28 3.74
C ASN A 259 20.58 25.37 4.95
N GLN A 260 20.18 25.92 6.10
CA GLN A 260 19.83 25.16 7.29
C GLN A 260 18.31 25.05 7.41
N TYR A 261 17.85 23.81 7.61
CA TYR A 261 16.45 23.46 7.75
C TYR A 261 16.28 22.59 9.00
N LEU A 262 15.15 22.77 9.67
CA LEU A 262 14.70 21.97 10.79
C LEU A 262 13.48 21.16 10.36
N ILE A 263 13.49 19.86 10.59
CA ILE A 263 12.30 19.02 10.44
C ILE A 263 11.67 18.94 11.83
N GLU A 264 10.45 19.48 11.97
CA GLU A 264 9.69 19.43 13.21
C GLU A 264 9.06 18.05 13.36
N THR A 265 9.56 17.22 14.28
CA THR A 265 9.12 15.83 14.49
C THR A 265 8.23 15.66 15.72
N PHE A 266 7.68 16.75 16.25
CA PHE A 266 6.96 16.80 17.53
C PHE A 266 5.49 17.27 17.37
N HIS A 267 4.92 17.13 16.17
CA HIS A 267 3.52 17.48 15.89
C HIS A 267 2.52 16.32 16.10
N GLY A 268 3.00 15.24 16.73
CA GLY A 268 2.17 14.11 17.15
C GLY A 268 1.58 14.32 18.55
N PRO A 269 0.71 13.39 19.00
CA PRO A 269 -0.07 13.53 20.23
C PRO A 269 0.78 13.64 21.50
N THR A 270 2.04 13.19 21.47
CA THR A 270 2.93 13.21 22.64
C THR A 270 4.10 14.18 22.50
N ALA A 271 4.08 15.02 21.46
CA ALA A 271 5.12 15.99 21.16
C ALA A 271 6.53 15.36 21.02
N SER A 272 6.59 14.13 20.48
CA SER A 272 7.83 13.35 20.36
C SER A 272 7.93 12.69 18.99
N PHE A 273 9.15 12.60 18.44
CA PHE A 273 9.40 11.92 17.17
C PHE A 273 8.97 10.45 17.15
N LYS A 274 8.84 9.84 18.34
CA LYS A 274 8.41 8.44 18.48
C LYS A 274 6.97 8.23 18.02
N ASP A 275 6.15 9.29 17.99
CA ASP A 275 4.79 9.21 17.48
C ASP A 275 4.76 8.75 16.01
N LEU A 276 5.77 9.08 15.20
CA LEU A 276 5.80 8.77 13.76
C LEU A 276 5.74 7.26 13.48
N SER A 277 6.37 6.46 14.34
CA SER A 277 6.36 5.00 14.25
C SER A 277 5.32 4.39 15.17
N LEU A 278 5.18 4.90 16.40
CA LEU A 278 4.30 4.31 17.40
C LEU A 278 2.83 4.53 17.08
N GLN A 279 2.43 5.57 16.36
CA GLN A 279 1.03 5.66 15.90
C GLN A 279 0.69 4.60 14.83
N LEU A 280 1.67 4.06 14.10
CA LEU A 280 1.43 3.03 13.10
C LEU A 280 1.59 1.61 13.65
N LEU A 281 2.59 1.37 14.49
CA LEU A 281 2.99 0.04 14.95
C LEU A 281 1.85 -0.80 15.57
N PRO A 282 1.03 -0.30 16.53
CA PRO A 282 -0.06 -1.06 17.12
C PRO A 282 -1.04 -1.55 16.06
N ARG A 283 -1.40 -0.66 15.12
CA ARG A 283 -2.34 -0.96 14.03
C ARG A 283 -1.79 -2.05 13.11
N LEU A 284 -0.49 -2.02 12.81
CA LEU A 284 0.18 -3.09 12.05
C LEU A 284 0.19 -4.41 12.83
N MET A 285 0.46 -4.39 14.15
CA MET A 285 0.44 -5.60 14.98
C MET A 285 -0.95 -6.23 15.07
N GLN A 286 -1.99 -5.41 15.25
CA GLN A 286 -3.38 -5.88 15.23
C GLN A 286 -3.71 -6.51 13.88
N ALA A 287 -3.46 -5.81 12.77
CA ALA A 287 -3.75 -6.35 11.44
C ALA A 287 -2.92 -7.61 11.12
N ALA A 288 -1.66 -7.69 11.56
CA ALA A 288 -0.86 -8.90 11.43
C ALA A 288 -1.47 -10.06 12.21
N THR A 289 -2.02 -9.81 13.40
CA THR A 289 -2.72 -10.81 14.21
C THR A 289 -3.98 -11.31 13.50
N GLU A 290 -4.79 -10.38 12.96
CA GLU A 290 -6.02 -10.70 12.22
C GLU A 290 -5.75 -11.51 10.94
N LEU A 291 -4.67 -11.20 10.23
CA LEU A 291 -4.30 -11.87 8.98
C LEU A 291 -3.66 -13.25 9.18
N THR A 292 -3.04 -13.52 10.34
CA THR A 292 -2.36 -14.79 10.64
C THR A 292 -3.20 -15.74 11.51
N SER A 293 -4.25 -15.24 12.15
CA SER A 293 -5.11 -16.06 13.01
C SER A 293 -6.13 -16.85 12.19
N ASN A 294 -6.05 -18.18 12.26
CA ASN A 294 -7.03 -19.10 11.64
C ASN A 294 -8.43 -19.05 12.28
N ASP A 295 -8.54 -18.43 13.46
CA ASP A 295 -9.77 -18.32 14.22
C ASP A 295 -10.04 -16.85 14.54
N LYS A 296 -10.98 -16.24 13.81
CA LYS A 296 -11.39 -14.84 14.00
C LYS A 296 -12.00 -14.56 15.39
N THR A 297 -12.30 -15.59 16.17
CA THR A 297 -12.81 -15.45 17.54
C THR A 297 -11.69 -15.40 18.59
N LYS A 298 -10.48 -15.85 18.25
CA LYS A 298 -9.28 -15.69 19.08
C LYS A 298 -8.61 -14.36 18.76
N SER A 299 -9.11 -13.29 19.38
CA SER A 299 -8.33 -12.07 19.57
C SER A 299 -7.07 -12.46 20.35
N ASN A 300 -5.94 -12.66 19.67
CA ASN A 300 -4.64 -12.82 20.32
C ASN A 300 -4.32 -11.49 21.01
N ARG A 301 -4.75 -11.36 22.27
CA ARG A 301 -4.46 -10.19 23.10
C ARG A 301 -3.00 -10.28 23.53
N PHE A 302 -2.13 -9.58 22.81
CA PHE A 302 -0.79 -9.32 23.30
C PHE A 302 -0.86 -8.27 24.41
N GLY A 303 -0.02 -8.39 25.43
CA GLY A 303 0.16 -7.37 26.46
C GLY A 303 1.48 -6.64 26.25
N LEU A 304 1.51 -5.34 26.53
CA LEU A 304 2.75 -4.57 26.50
C LEU A 304 3.28 -4.31 27.91
N LEU A 305 4.57 -4.56 28.10
CA LEU A 305 5.32 -4.11 29.27
C LEU A 305 6.47 -3.23 28.79
N VAL A 306 6.49 -1.96 29.20
CA VAL A 306 7.48 -0.99 28.75
C VAL A 306 8.12 -0.30 29.95
N ALA A 307 9.45 -0.32 30.01
CA ALA A 307 10.22 0.55 30.91
C ALA A 307 10.67 1.81 30.15
N THR A 308 10.50 2.99 30.74
CA THR A 308 10.80 4.26 30.08
C THR A 308 11.42 5.29 31.02
N SER A 309 12.18 6.23 30.46
CA SER A 309 12.65 7.45 31.13
C SER A 309 11.76 8.68 30.87
N GLY A 310 10.65 8.53 30.13
CA GLY A 310 9.72 9.64 29.83
C GLY A 310 8.96 9.45 28.52
N ASP A 311 9.47 10.04 27.43
CA ASP A 311 8.73 10.16 26.16
C ASP A 311 8.27 8.84 25.54
N THR A 312 9.08 7.77 25.65
CA THR A 312 8.70 6.46 25.08
C THR A 312 7.44 5.92 25.73
N GLY A 313 7.31 6.08 27.05
CA GLY A 313 6.11 5.68 27.80
C GLY A 313 4.89 6.43 27.29
N CYS A 314 5.00 7.76 27.17
CA CYS A 314 3.91 8.61 26.69
C CYS A 314 3.43 8.16 25.30
N ALA A 315 4.35 8.00 24.35
CA ALA A 315 4.02 7.64 22.97
C ALA A 315 3.45 6.20 22.84
N VAL A 316 3.96 5.24 23.63
CA VAL A 316 3.39 3.89 23.68
C VAL A 316 1.98 3.92 24.26
N LEU A 317 1.77 4.65 25.37
CA LEU A 317 0.46 4.74 26.02
C LEU A 317 -0.58 5.35 25.07
N ASP A 318 -0.29 6.50 24.46
CA ASP A 318 -1.24 7.11 23.52
C ASP A 318 -1.56 6.17 22.35
N ALA A 319 -0.53 5.54 21.77
CA ALA A 319 -0.70 4.71 20.60
C ALA A 319 -1.49 3.43 20.86
N PHE A 320 -1.17 2.71 21.94
CA PHE A 320 -1.80 1.42 22.25
C PHE A 320 -3.12 1.56 23.03
N ALA A 321 -3.36 2.66 23.77
CA ALA A 321 -4.66 2.92 24.41
C ALA A 321 -5.80 3.11 23.39
N ARG A 322 -5.46 3.39 22.12
CA ARG A 322 -6.40 3.46 20.99
C ARG A 322 -6.77 2.09 20.43
N LEU A 323 -6.09 1.02 20.87
CA LEU A 323 -6.42 -0.36 20.53
C LEU A 323 -7.21 -1.03 21.66
N PRO A 324 -8.48 -1.40 21.44
CA PRO A 324 -9.26 -2.06 22.47
C PRO A 324 -8.69 -3.45 22.81
N GLY A 325 -8.65 -3.80 24.10
CA GLY A 325 -8.31 -5.14 24.56
C GLY A 325 -6.82 -5.48 24.60
N THR A 326 -5.94 -4.49 24.52
CA THR A 326 -4.48 -4.64 24.69
C THR A 326 -4.07 -4.12 26.07
N PRO A 327 -3.79 -4.98 27.06
CA PRO A 327 -3.33 -4.52 28.37
C PRO A 327 -1.91 -3.94 28.28
N ILE A 328 -1.69 -2.76 28.87
CA ILE A 328 -0.40 -2.06 28.83
C ILE A 328 0.08 -1.76 30.25
N VAL A 329 1.33 -2.09 30.53
CA VAL A 329 2.03 -1.74 31.77
C VAL A 329 3.23 -0.88 31.44
N VAL A 330 3.29 0.33 32.01
CA VAL A 330 4.43 1.25 31.86
C VAL A 330 5.12 1.43 33.20
N LEU A 331 6.41 1.08 33.23
CA LEU A 331 7.32 1.31 34.35
C LEU A 331 8.14 2.56 34.06
N TYR A 332 8.18 3.51 35.00
CA TYR A 332 9.03 4.69 34.90
C TYR A 332 9.75 4.95 36.23
N PRO A 333 10.94 5.55 36.25
CA PRO A 333 11.64 5.81 37.50
C PRO A 333 10.87 6.87 38.28
N ASN A 334 10.61 6.62 39.57
CA ASN A 334 9.83 7.54 40.40
C ASN A 334 10.46 8.95 40.46
N THR A 335 11.79 9.03 40.29
CA THR A 335 12.53 10.29 40.13
C THR A 335 13.18 10.35 38.74
N GLY A 336 13.35 11.56 38.19
CA GLY A 336 14.06 11.76 36.91
C GLY A 336 13.19 11.90 35.66
N VAL A 337 11.86 11.69 35.75
CA VAL A 337 10.91 12.01 34.68
C VAL A 337 10.33 13.42 34.90
N SER A 338 10.20 14.21 33.83
CA SER A 338 9.63 15.56 33.92
C SER A 338 8.16 15.55 34.35
N THR A 339 7.70 16.63 34.97
CA THR A 339 6.31 16.76 35.42
C THR A 339 5.30 16.60 34.27
N ILE A 340 5.63 17.10 33.08
CA ILE A 340 4.75 17.01 31.89
C ILE A 340 4.64 15.56 31.42
N GLN A 341 5.76 14.85 31.29
CA GLN A 341 5.76 13.43 30.88
C GLN A 341 5.05 12.55 31.91
N LYS A 342 5.28 12.79 33.21
CA LYS A 342 4.55 12.08 34.28
C LYS A 342 3.04 12.31 34.16
N ALA A 343 2.61 13.56 33.97
CA ALA A 343 1.21 13.89 33.81
C ALA A 343 0.61 13.17 32.60
N GLN A 344 1.26 13.22 31.42
CA GLN A 344 0.81 12.50 30.22
C GLN A 344 0.63 11.00 30.46
N MET A 345 1.57 10.35 31.15
CA MET A 345 1.45 8.93 31.46
C MET A 345 0.32 8.64 32.46
N GLN A 346 0.21 9.43 33.54
CA GLN A 346 -0.77 9.19 34.62
C GLN A 346 -2.22 9.51 34.22
N THR A 347 -2.44 10.38 33.23
CA THR A 347 -3.78 10.70 32.73
C THR A 347 -4.26 9.78 31.61
N ALA A 348 -3.44 8.81 31.18
CA ALA A 348 -3.84 7.84 30.17
C ALA A 348 -5.02 6.98 30.66
N SER A 349 -6.06 6.85 29.85
CA SER A 349 -7.29 6.12 30.16
C SER A 349 -7.35 4.76 29.44
N ASN A 350 -8.12 3.82 30.02
CA ASN A 350 -8.46 2.48 29.52
C ASN A 350 -7.30 1.47 29.48
N ASP A 351 -7.47 0.30 30.12
CA ASP A 351 -6.59 -0.89 30.06
C ASP A 351 -5.07 -0.62 30.23
N VAL A 352 -4.72 0.45 30.94
CA VAL A 352 -3.35 0.92 31.18
C VAL A 352 -3.04 0.89 32.68
N CYS A 353 -1.86 0.38 33.02
CA CYS A 353 -1.28 0.45 34.35
C CYS A 353 0.07 1.19 34.28
N VAL A 354 0.21 2.29 35.02
CA VAL A 354 1.45 3.08 35.06
C VAL A 354 2.03 3.02 36.47
N LEU A 355 3.25 2.50 36.59
CA LEU A 355 3.93 2.24 37.86
C LEU A 355 5.24 3.04 37.94
N GLY A 356 5.35 3.86 38.98
CA GLY A 356 6.62 4.47 39.38
C GLY A 356 7.44 3.44 40.14
N VAL A 357 8.63 3.09 39.64
CA VAL A 357 9.55 2.10 40.23
C VAL A 357 10.70 2.79 40.93
#